data_AF-A0A9Q0VJU3-F1
#
_entry.id   AF-A0A9Q0VJU3-F1
#
_cell.length_a   1.000
_cell.length_b   1.000
_cell.length_c   1.000
_cell.angle_alpha   90.00
_cell.angle_beta   90.00
_cell.angle_gamma   90.00
#
_symmetry.space_group_name_H-M   'P 1'
#
loop_
_entity.id
_entity.type
_entity.pdbx_description
1 polymer ?
#
loop_
_entity_poly.entity_id
_entity_poly.type
_entity_poly.pdbx_seq_one_letter_code
_entity_poly.pdbx_strand_id
1 'polypeptide(L)'
;MEVCKIVEGQRYSKRLNERQITALLKVTCQRPQEREKDIMQTVYHNAYHNDPYAKEFGIKISEKLASVEARILPPPWLKYHDTGREKDCLPQVGQWNMMNKKMVNGGRVSNWICVNFSRNVQDSVARGFCYELAQMCQISGMDFALEPLLAPVSGRPEHVERILKNRYHEAMTKLQPHSKELDLLIVILPDNNGSLYGDLKRICETDLGLVSQCCLTKHVFRMSKQYLANVALKINVKVGGRNTVLMDAISRRIPLVSDRPTIIFGADVTHPHPGEDSSPSIAAVVASQDWPEVTKYAGLVCAQAHRQELIQDLYKTWQDPVRGTVSGGMIKRATGQKPQRIIFYRDGVSEGQFYQVLLYELDAIRSRAKLPASCDICRGSEAPPHKAVRK
;
A
#
# COMPACT_ATOMS: atom_id res chain seq x y z
N MET A 1 19.16 35.76 -27.24
CA MET A 1 18.03 35.47 -26.31
C MET A 1 17.06 36.64 -26.18
N GLU A 2 17.52 37.89 -26.22
CA GLU A 2 16.69 39.08 -26.00
C GLU A 2 15.52 39.25 -26.99
N VAL A 3 15.63 38.67 -28.19
CA VAL A 3 14.60 38.71 -29.24
C VAL A 3 13.81 37.41 -29.40
N CYS A 4 13.98 36.44 -28.49
CA CYS A 4 13.30 35.15 -28.54
C CYS A 4 12.14 35.08 -27.54
N LYS A 5 10.99 34.53 -27.95
CA LYS A 5 9.83 34.23 -27.09
C LYS A 5 9.54 32.74 -27.09
N ILE A 6 9.08 32.22 -25.96
CA ILE A 6 8.60 30.84 -25.86
C ILE A 6 7.23 30.77 -26.55
N VAL A 7 7.09 29.84 -27.51
CA VAL A 7 5.83 29.59 -28.22
C VAL A 7 4.78 29.04 -27.24
N GLU A 8 3.54 29.49 -27.36
CA GLU A 8 2.42 29.05 -26.52
C GLU A 8 2.03 27.58 -26.77
N GLY A 9 1.27 26.99 -25.84
CA GLY A 9 0.76 25.61 -25.98
C GLY A 9 1.79 24.49 -25.78
N GLN A 10 3.04 24.81 -25.43
CA GLN A 10 4.06 23.81 -25.15
C GLN A 10 3.88 23.17 -23.76
N ARG A 11 3.54 21.87 -23.73
CA ARG A 11 3.40 21.11 -22.47
C ARG A 11 4.74 20.98 -21.75
N TYR A 12 4.74 21.28 -20.44
CA TYR A 12 5.90 20.99 -19.58
C TYR A 12 6.00 19.49 -19.27
N SER A 13 7.11 18.87 -19.66
CA SER A 13 7.33 17.41 -19.55
C SER A 13 8.22 16.97 -18.39
N LYS A 14 8.90 17.91 -17.72
CA LYS A 14 9.83 17.61 -16.63
C LYS A 14 9.11 17.50 -15.28
N ARG A 15 9.77 16.88 -14.31
CA ARG A 15 9.26 16.79 -12.93
C ARG A 15 9.15 18.18 -12.31
N LEU A 16 7.98 18.47 -11.75
CA LEU A 16 7.77 19.67 -10.94
C LEU A 16 8.47 19.52 -9.58
N ASN A 17 9.05 20.62 -9.08
CA ASN A 17 9.59 20.64 -7.73
C ASN A 17 8.47 20.71 -6.68
N GLU A 18 8.78 20.46 -5.39
CA GLU A 18 7.78 20.40 -4.31
C GLU A 18 6.92 21.68 -4.20
N ARG A 19 7.53 22.84 -4.45
CA ARG A 19 6.84 24.13 -4.39
C ARG A 19 5.85 24.28 -5.54
N GLN A 20 6.24 23.87 -6.74
CA GLN A 20 5.38 23.84 -7.93
C GLN A 20 4.25 22.83 -7.79
N ILE A 21 4.52 21.62 -7.28
CA ILE A 21 3.49 20.62 -6.99
C ILE A 21 2.48 21.16 -5.97
N THR A 22 2.97 21.77 -4.89
CA THR A 22 2.10 22.37 -3.87
C THR A 22 1.22 23.47 -4.45
N ALA A 23 1.79 24.33 -5.30
CA ALA A 23 1.03 25.39 -5.98
C ALA A 23 -0.02 24.80 -6.94
N LEU A 24 0.35 23.80 -7.73
CA LEU A 24 -0.56 23.10 -8.63
C LEU A 24 -1.73 22.48 -7.85
N LEU A 25 -1.44 21.73 -6.77
CA LEU A 25 -2.45 21.11 -5.93
C LEU A 25 -3.41 22.14 -5.33
N LYS A 26 -2.92 23.30 -4.89
CA LYS A 26 -3.78 24.39 -4.38
C LYS A 26 -4.75 24.92 -5.43
N VAL A 27 -4.37 24.89 -6.71
CA VAL A 27 -5.21 25.35 -7.82
C VAL A 27 -6.16 24.25 -8.31
N THR A 28 -5.73 22.99 -8.30
CA THR A 28 -6.50 21.87 -8.88
C THR A 28 -7.42 21.16 -7.89
N CYS A 29 -7.17 21.27 -6.58
CA CYS A 29 -8.00 20.66 -5.54
C CYS A 29 -9.25 21.50 -5.29
N GLN A 30 -10.35 21.12 -5.94
CA GLN A 30 -11.65 21.79 -5.87
C GLN A 30 -12.69 20.92 -5.17
N ARG A 31 -13.68 21.55 -4.54
CA ARG A 31 -14.81 20.83 -3.97
C ARG A 31 -15.69 20.26 -5.10
N PRO A 32 -16.42 19.14 -4.88
CA PRO A 32 -17.23 18.51 -5.92
C PRO A 32 -18.20 19.47 -6.63
N GLN A 33 -18.85 20.37 -5.88
CA GLN A 33 -19.77 21.37 -6.45
C GLN A 33 -19.10 22.40 -7.36
N GLU A 34 -17.86 22.79 -7.05
CA GLU A 34 -17.09 23.72 -7.88
C GLU A 34 -16.63 23.03 -9.16
N ARG A 35 -16.11 21.80 -9.02
CA ARG A 35 -15.71 20.98 -10.16
C ARG A 35 -16.88 20.68 -11.11
N GLU A 36 -18.06 20.40 -10.56
CA GLU A 36 -19.28 20.20 -11.36
C GLU A 36 -19.62 21.44 -12.21
N LYS A 37 -19.55 22.63 -11.61
CA LYS A 37 -19.77 23.90 -12.31
C LYS A 37 -18.74 24.13 -13.42
N ASP A 38 -17.47 23.88 -13.15
CA ASP A 38 -16.39 24.07 -14.13
C ASP A 38 -16.54 23.14 -15.33
N ILE A 39 -16.92 21.87 -15.09
CA ILE A 39 -17.23 20.91 -16.15
C ILE A 39 -18.38 21.42 -17.00
N MET A 40 -19.48 21.85 -16.37
CA MET A 40 -20.65 22.35 -17.08
C MET A 40 -20.35 23.62 -17.88
N GLN A 41 -19.58 24.55 -17.31
CA GLN A 41 -19.13 25.75 -18.01
C GLN A 41 -18.29 25.40 -19.24
N THR A 42 -17.44 24.38 -19.16
CA THR A 42 -16.65 23.89 -20.29
C THR A 42 -17.55 23.31 -21.39
N VAL A 43 -18.58 22.55 -21.03
CA VAL A 43 -19.55 22.00 -22.00
C VAL A 43 -20.29 23.13 -22.73
N TYR A 44 -20.76 24.15 -22.00
CA TYR A 44 -21.44 25.30 -22.60
C TYR A 44 -20.51 26.13 -23.47
N HIS A 45 -19.27 26.37 -23.01
CA HIS A 45 -18.27 27.14 -23.76
C HIS A 45 -17.90 26.46 -25.08
N ASN A 46 -17.72 25.13 -25.06
CA ASN A 46 -17.35 24.37 -26.26
C ASN A 46 -18.51 24.20 -27.24
N ALA A 47 -19.76 24.47 -26.81
CA ALA A 47 -20.96 24.46 -27.64
C ALA A 47 -21.03 23.22 -28.57
N TYR A 48 -20.79 22.02 -28.01
CA TYR A 48 -20.66 20.79 -28.80
C TYR A 48 -21.89 20.48 -29.69
N HIS A 49 -23.07 21.00 -29.34
CA HIS A 49 -24.27 20.90 -30.16
C HIS A 49 -24.14 21.63 -31.52
N ASN A 50 -23.17 22.55 -31.65
CA ASN A 50 -22.86 23.29 -32.86
C ASN A 50 -21.68 22.74 -33.67
N ASP A 51 -21.03 21.68 -33.20
CA ASP A 51 -19.90 21.07 -33.90
C ASP A 51 -20.35 20.54 -35.29
N PRO A 52 -19.72 21.00 -36.39
CA PRO A 52 -20.13 20.64 -37.75
C PRO A 52 -19.94 19.15 -38.04
N TYR A 53 -18.92 18.53 -37.45
CA TYR A 53 -18.67 17.09 -37.61
C TYR A 53 -19.71 16.29 -36.84
N ALA A 54 -19.99 16.64 -35.59
CA ALA A 54 -21.03 15.95 -34.81
C ALA A 54 -22.39 16.00 -35.52
N LYS A 55 -22.75 17.15 -36.12
CA LYS A 55 -23.97 17.31 -36.92
C LYS A 55 -23.99 16.42 -38.15
N GLU A 56 -22.89 16.33 -38.90
CA GLU A 56 -22.77 15.46 -40.08
C GLU A 56 -23.03 13.98 -39.72
N PHE A 57 -22.54 13.52 -38.56
CA PHE A 57 -22.78 12.17 -38.07
C PHE A 57 -24.11 12.00 -37.29
N GLY A 58 -24.96 13.03 -37.22
CA GLY A 58 -26.23 12.99 -36.50
C GLY A 58 -26.09 12.86 -34.97
N ILE A 59 -24.91 13.13 -34.42
CA ILE A 59 -24.62 13.02 -32.99
C ILE A 59 -25.18 14.24 -32.26
N LYS A 60 -25.94 13.99 -31.19
CA LYS A 60 -26.48 15.02 -30.28
C LYS A 60 -25.92 14.82 -28.89
N ILE A 61 -25.32 15.87 -28.33
CA ILE A 61 -24.69 15.84 -27.02
C ILE A 61 -25.57 16.59 -26.02
N SER A 62 -25.87 15.95 -24.89
CA SER A 62 -26.64 16.56 -23.80
C SER A 62 -25.79 17.59 -23.05
N GLU A 63 -26.41 18.73 -22.71
CA GLU A 63 -25.83 19.75 -21.82
C GLU A 63 -26.21 19.51 -20.36
N LYS A 64 -26.68 18.31 -20.01
CA LYS A 64 -27.00 17.90 -18.64
C LYS A 64 -26.18 16.69 -18.26
N LEU A 65 -25.72 16.66 -17.02
CA LEU A 65 -25.06 15.49 -16.43
C LEU A 65 -26.00 14.29 -16.39
N ALA A 66 -25.45 13.11 -16.64
CA ALA A 66 -26.17 11.86 -16.49
C ALA A 66 -26.53 11.64 -15.02
N SER A 67 -27.80 11.38 -14.72
CA SER A 67 -28.27 11.04 -13.38
C SER A 67 -28.25 9.52 -13.21
N VAL A 68 -27.74 9.06 -12.07
CA VAL A 68 -27.59 7.63 -11.75
C VAL A 68 -28.10 7.38 -10.34
N GLU A 69 -28.89 6.33 -10.16
CA GLU A 69 -29.29 5.87 -8.83
C GLU A 69 -28.12 5.15 -8.16
N ALA A 70 -27.75 5.61 -6.96
CA ALA A 70 -26.64 5.04 -6.19
C ALA A 70 -27.13 4.41 -4.89
N ARG A 71 -26.36 3.47 -4.36
CA ARG A 71 -26.61 2.83 -3.06
C ARG A 71 -25.45 3.13 -2.12
N ILE A 72 -25.77 3.44 -0.86
CA ILE A 72 -24.79 3.57 0.22
C ILE A 72 -24.76 2.25 0.96
N LEU A 73 -23.64 1.53 0.85
CA LEU A 73 -23.46 0.27 1.58
C LEU A 73 -23.21 0.57 3.07
N PRO A 74 -23.78 -0.23 4.00
CA PRO A 74 -23.49 -0.07 5.41
C PRO A 74 -22.00 -0.41 5.69
N PRO A 75 -21.32 0.36 6.56
CA PRO A 75 -19.94 0.05 6.93
C PRO A 75 -19.89 -1.24 7.78
N PRO A 76 -18.80 -2.02 7.69
CA PRO A 76 -18.64 -3.22 8.50
C PRO A 76 -18.26 -2.85 9.95
N TRP A 77 -18.62 -3.72 10.89
CA TRP A 77 -18.17 -3.63 12.28
C TRP A 77 -16.71 -4.07 12.42
N LEU A 78 -15.92 -3.23 13.09
CA LEU A 78 -14.52 -3.48 13.39
C LEU A 78 -14.36 -4.02 14.82
N LYS A 79 -13.65 -5.14 14.96
CA LYS A 79 -13.28 -5.74 16.26
C LYS A 79 -11.90 -5.29 16.70
N TYR A 80 -11.82 -4.95 17.99
CA TYR A 80 -10.63 -4.61 18.75
C TYR A 80 -10.52 -5.52 19.99
N HIS A 81 -9.44 -5.37 20.76
CA HIS A 81 -9.19 -6.24 21.91
C HIS A 81 -10.16 -5.98 23.08
N ASP A 82 -10.53 -7.04 23.79
CA ASP A 82 -11.57 -6.98 24.84
C ASP A 82 -11.16 -6.22 26.10
N THR A 83 -9.87 -5.95 26.28
CA THR A 83 -9.36 -5.10 27.38
C THR A 83 -9.37 -3.61 27.03
N GLY A 84 -9.70 -3.25 25.78
CA GLY A 84 -9.96 -1.87 25.40
C GLY A 84 -11.26 -1.36 26.03
N ARG A 85 -11.39 -0.05 26.22
CA ARG A 85 -12.66 0.57 26.67
C ARG A 85 -13.73 0.46 25.58
N GLU A 86 -13.30 0.56 24.32
CA GLU A 86 -14.13 0.32 23.15
C GLU A 86 -13.60 -0.92 22.42
N LYS A 87 -14.44 -1.95 22.32
CA LYS A 87 -14.08 -3.27 21.79
C LYS A 87 -14.53 -3.45 20.36
N ASP A 88 -15.61 -2.78 19.98
CA ASP A 88 -16.20 -2.84 18.65
C ASP A 88 -16.45 -1.40 18.17
N CYS A 89 -16.24 -1.15 16.89
CA CYS A 89 -16.38 0.18 16.30
C CYS A 89 -17.10 0.10 14.96
N LEU A 90 -18.12 0.94 14.79
CA LEU A 90 -18.77 1.13 13.49
C LEU A 90 -18.23 2.43 12.86
N PRO A 91 -17.50 2.37 11.74
CA PRO A 91 -16.99 3.56 11.07
C PRO A 91 -18.11 4.54 10.68
N GLN A 92 -17.83 5.83 10.78
CA GLN A 92 -18.76 6.89 10.35
C GLN A 92 -18.16 7.63 9.17
N VAL A 93 -18.90 7.69 8.05
CA VAL A 93 -18.45 8.36 6.82
C VAL A 93 -17.05 7.91 6.37
N GLY A 94 -16.77 6.60 6.52
CA GLY A 94 -15.48 5.99 6.18
C GLY A 94 -14.33 6.30 7.14
N GLN A 95 -14.60 6.87 8.32
CA GLN A 95 -13.56 7.26 9.28
C GLN A 95 -13.78 6.63 10.67
N TRP A 96 -12.66 6.35 11.34
CA TRP A 96 -12.59 5.94 12.75
C TRP A 96 -11.18 6.25 13.29
N ASN A 97 -10.97 6.09 14.61
CA ASN A 97 -9.68 6.31 15.25
C ASN A 97 -9.41 5.28 16.36
N MET A 98 -8.18 5.30 16.90
CA MET A 98 -7.71 4.38 17.94
C MET A 98 -8.01 4.84 19.38
N MET A 99 -8.71 5.95 19.59
CA MET A 99 -9.02 6.40 20.95
C MET A 99 -9.86 5.34 21.66
N ASN A 100 -9.52 5.06 22.93
CA ASN A 100 -10.18 4.07 23.80
C ASN A 100 -10.09 2.60 23.33
N LYS A 101 -9.35 2.32 22.25
CA LYS A 101 -9.22 0.98 21.66
C LYS A 101 -7.83 0.41 21.91
N LYS A 102 -7.74 -0.92 21.90
CA LYS A 102 -6.47 -1.66 21.83
C LYS A 102 -6.51 -2.59 20.63
N MET A 103 -5.39 -2.69 19.92
CA MET A 103 -5.23 -3.56 18.75
C MET A 103 -5.63 -4.99 19.09
N VAL A 104 -6.34 -5.66 18.18
CA VAL A 104 -6.87 -7.02 18.44
C VAL A 104 -5.77 -8.04 18.78
N ASN A 105 -4.59 -7.92 18.17
CA ASN A 105 -3.40 -8.67 18.56
C ASN A 105 -2.18 -7.74 18.53
N GLY A 106 -1.69 -7.37 19.70
CA GLY A 106 -0.41 -6.69 19.84
C GLY A 106 0.75 -7.64 19.56
N GLY A 107 1.67 -7.23 18.70
CA GLY A 107 2.96 -7.88 18.51
C GLY A 107 3.89 -7.63 19.70
N ARG A 108 4.93 -8.45 19.79
CA ARG A 108 5.95 -8.38 20.83
C ARG A 108 7.23 -7.76 20.29
N VAL A 109 7.77 -6.77 21.00
CA VAL A 109 9.05 -6.11 20.70
C VAL A 109 9.82 -6.01 22.01
N SER A 110 10.68 -7.00 22.27
CA SER A 110 11.51 -7.07 23.47
C SER A 110 12.88 -6.44 23.25
N ASN A 111 13.47 -6.64 22.08
CA ASN A 111 14.80 -6.15 21.74
C ASN A 111 14.70 -5.20 20.56
N TRP A 112 14.91 -3.91 20.80
CA TRP A 112 14.93 -2.91 19.74
C TRP A 112 16.03 -1.89 19.98
N ILE A 113 16.44 -1.21 18.91
CA ILE A 113 17.47 -0.18 18.94
C ILE A 113 17.00 1.06 18.16
N CYS A 114 17.66 2.19 18.41
CA CYS A 114 17.43 3.44 17.67
C CYS A 114 18.72 3.97 17.06
N VAL A 115 18.63 4.44 15.80
CA VAL A 115 19.67 5.21 15.12
C VAL A 115 19.10 6.55 14.68
N ASN A 116 19.78 7.65 14.98
CA ASN A 116 19.39 8.99 14.61
C ASN A 116 20.31 9.55 13.52
N PHE A 117 19.78 9.77 12.31
CA PHE A 117 20.51 10.42 11.22
C PHE A 117 20.27 11.93 11.12
N SER A 118 19.49 12.51 12.03
CA SER A 118 19.17 13.94 12.04
C SER A 118 20.10 14.70 12.98
N ARG A 119 20.95 15.57 12.40
CA ARG A 119 21.96 16.34 13.15
C ARG A 119 21.36 17.29 14.20
N ASN A 120 20.11 17.71 14.01
CA ASN A 120 19.44 18.68 14.88
C ASN A 120 18.76 18.01 16.09
N VAL A 121 18.66 16.68 16.10
CA VAL A 121 18.04 15.93 17.19
C VAL A 121 19.15 15.49 18.15
N GLN A 122 19.13 16.04 19.36
CA GLN A 122 20.04 15.62 20.44
C GLN A 122 19.65 14.25 20.99
N ASP A 123 20.60 13.52 21.57
CA ASP A 123 20.37 12.17 22.09
C ASP A 123 19.30 12.11 23.18
N SER A 124 19.17 13.15 24.02
CA SER A 124 18.11 13.28 25.03
C SER A 124 16.72 13.36 24.40
N VAL A 125 16.57 14.13 23.32
CA VAL A 125 15.33 14.28 22.56
C VAL A 125 14.99 12.99 21.83
N ALA A 126 15.98 12.32 21.21
CA ALA A 126 15.78 11.03 20.58
C ALA A 126 15.31 9.97 21.59
N ARG A 127 15.92 9.92 22.78
CA ARG A 127 15.53 9.01 23.86
C ARG A 127 14.10 9.28 24.33
N GLY A 128 13.76 10.54 24.59
CA GLY A 128 12.40 10.94 24.98
C GLY A 128 11.35 10.55 23.93
N PHE A 129 11.62 10.79 22.65
CA PHE A 129 10.74 10.38 21.56
C PHE A 129 10.53 8.87 21.51
N CYS A 130 11.61 8.08 21.64
CA CYS A 130 11.48 6.63 21.58
C CYS A 130 10.70 6.08 22.78
N TYR A 131 10.89 6.66 23.97
CA TYR A 131 10.13 6.31 25.17
C TYR A 131 8.63 6.58 24.97
N GLU A 132 8.25 7.78 24.51
CA GLU A 132 6.85 8.12 24.23
C GLU A 132 6.22 7.21 23.16
N LEU A 133 6.99 6.84 22.12
CA LEU A 133 6.54 5.90 21.10
C LEU A 133 6.35 4.49 21.67
N ALA A 134 7.27 4.02 22.51
CA ALA A 134 7.17 2.72 23.18
C ALA A 134 5.96 2.66 24.12
N GLN A 135 5.72 3.73 24.90
CA GLN A 135 4.52 3.87 25.72
C GLN A 135 3.24 3.84 24.87
N MET A 136 3.22 4.54 23.73
CA MET A 136 2.06 4.51 22.84
C MET A 136 1.81 3.10 22.26
N CYS A 137 2.87 2.33 21.98
CA CYS A 137 2.73 0.93 21.57
C CYS A 137 2.08 0.08 22.68
N GLN A 138 2.51 0.24 23.93
CA GLN A 138 1.89 -0.44 25.09
C GLN A 138 0.43 -0.03 25.31
N ILE A 139 0.13 1.27 25.27
CA ILE A 139 -1.24 1.79 25.39
C ILE A 139 -2.14 1.19 24.31
N SER A 140 -1.60 1.05 23.08
CA SER A 140 -2.30 0.46 21.94
C SER A 140 -2.44 -1.07 22.01
N GLY A 141 -1.85 -1.72 23.02
CA GLY A 141 -2.01 -3.15 23.28
C GLY A 141 -0.84 -4.05 22.86
N MET A 142 0.33 -3.50 22.51
CA MET A 142 1.54 -4.27 22.20
C MET A 142 2.32 -4.64 23.47
N ASP A 143 3.02 -5.78 23.44
CA ASP A 143 4.07 -6.09 24.42
C ASP A 143 5.38 -5.45 23.92
N PHE A 144 5.66 -4.23 24.39
CA PHE A 144 6.76 -3.41 23.88
C PHE A 144 7.68 -2.98 25.01
N ALA A 145 8.98 -3.26 24.91
CA ALA A 145 9.98 -2.85 25.89
C ALA A 145 10.15 -1.31 25.88
N LEU A 146 10.00 -0.66 27.04
CA LEU A 146 10.09 0.81 27.13
C LEU A 146 11.49 1.35 26.81
N GLU A 147 12.53 0.61 27.21
CA GLU A 147 13.92 0.99 26.97
C GLU A 147 14.49 0.19 25.80
N PRO A 148 15.32 0.83 24.94
CA PRO A 148 16.03 0.11 23.89
C PRO A 148 17.14 -0.77 24.48
N LEU A 149 17.50 -1.82 23.74
CA LEU A 149 18.63 -2.71 24.08
C LEU A 149 19.95 -1.94 24.22
N LEU A 150 20.11 -0.88 23.41
CA LEU A 150 21.28 -0.01 23.38
C LEU A 150 20.83 1.46 23.29
N ALA A 151 21.49 2.35 24.03
CA ALA A 151 21.18 3.78 24.04
C ALA A 151 21.25 4.38 22.63
N PRO A 152 20.28 5.20 22.17
CA PRO A 152 20.24 5.72 20.79
C PRO A 152 21.57 6.31 20.34
N VAL A 153 21.98 6.04 19.08
CA VAL A 153 23.23 6.56 18.51
C VAL A 153 22.94 7.53 17.38
N SER A 154 23.66 8.64 17.36
CA SER A 154 23.59 9.62 16.28
C SER A 154 24.62 9.32 15.18
N GLY A 155 24.22 9.47 13.93
CA GLY A 155 24.95 9.03 12.75
C GLY A 155 24.87 10.04 11.61
N ARG A 156 25.90 10.10 10.76
CA ARG A 156 25.86 10.94 9.57
C ARG A 156 25.30 10.14 8.38
N PRO A 157 24.35 10.69 7.59
CA PRO A 157 23.73 10.00 6.45
C PRO A 157 24.72 9.36 5.46
N GLU A 158 25.87 9.99 5.24
CA GLU A 158 26.88 9.55 4.28
C GLU A 158 27.55 8.22 4.69
N HIS A 159 27.40 7.81 5.96
CA HIS A 159 27.91 6.57 6.51
C HIS A 159 26.81 5.58 6.90
N VAL A 160 25.61 5.70 6.30
CA VAL A 160 24.41 4.91 6.66
C VAL A 160 24.71 3.42 6.76
N GLU A 161 25.36 2.83 5.76
CA GLU A 161 25.64 1.39 5.73
C GLU A 161 26.53 0.94 6.88
N ARG A 162 27.66 1.62 7.07
CA ARG A 162 28.59 1.32 8.16
C ARG A 162 27.91 1.46 9.52
N ILE A 163 27.13 2.52 9.72
CA ILE A 163 26.45 2.78 10.99
C ILE A 163 25.42 1.70 11.28
N LEU A 164 24.58 1.35 10.29
CA LEU A 164 23.57 0.30 10.45
C LEU A 164 24.19 -1.06 10.72
N LYS A 165 25.19 -1.48 9.93
CA LYS A 165 25.87 -2.78 10.07
C LYS A 165 26.58 -2.89 11.42
N ASN A 166 27.33 -1.87 11.82
CA ASN A 166 28.03 -1.84 13.12
C ASN A 166 27.04 -1.91 14.27
N ARG A 167 25.96 -1.12 14.20
CA ARG A 167 24.98 -1.05 15.27
C ARG A 167 24.17 -2.33 15.41
N TYR A 168 23.84 -2.97 14.29
CA TYR A 168 23.23 -4.30 14.27
C TYR A 168 24.17 -5.35 14.89
N HIS A 169 25.45 -5.36 14.52
CA HIS A 169 26.43 -6.28 15.11
C HIS A 169 26.55 -6.09 16.62
N GLU A 170 26.66 -4.85 17.10
CA GLU A 170 26.72 -4.55 18.54
C GLU A 170 25.49 -5.10 19.29
N ALA A 171 24.29 -4.94 18.71
CA ALA A 171 23.06 -5.49 19.27
C ALA A 171 23.06 -7.02 19.29
N MET A 172 23.43 -7.65 18.18
CA MET A 172 23.48 -9.11 18.07
C MET A 172 24.51 -9.73 19.02
N THR A 173 25.68 -9.11 19.22
CA THR A 173 26.68 -9.57 20.19
C THR A 173 26.13 -9.59 21.63
N LYS A 174 25.28 -8.61 22.02
CA LYS A 174 24.63 -8.63 23.34
C LYS A 174 23.52 -9.68 23.45
N LEU A 175 22.86 -10.02 22.34
CA LEU A 175 21.76 -10.97 22.31
C LEU A 175 22.22 -12.42 22.15
N GLN A 176 23.40 -12.65 21.56
CA GLN A 176 23.98 -13.96 21.27
C GLN A 176 24.03 -14.88 22.50
N PRO A 177 24.43 -14.43 23.72
CA PRO A 177 24.44 -15.29 24.91
C PRO A 177 23.06 -15.83 25.30
N HIS A 178 21.98 -15.19 24.83
CA HIS A 178 20.61 -15.53 25.17
C HIS A 178 19.85 -16.18 24.00
N SER A 179 20.53 -16.46 22.87
CA SER A 179 19.90 -16.95 21.63
C SER A 179 18.67 -16.13 21.21
N LYS A 180 18.74 -14.81 21.38
CA LYS A 180 17.69 -13.87 21.01
C LYS A 180 18.05 -13.12 19.73
N GLU A 181 17.03 -12.63 19.04
CA GLU A 181 17.17 -11.78 17.85
C GLU A 181 16.70 -10.36 18.13
N LEU A 182 17.09 -9.45 17.25
CA LEU A 182 16.67 -8.05 17.28
C LEU A 182 15.32 -7.90 16.55
N ASP A 183 14.30 -7.41 17.26
CA ASP A 183 12.92 -7.36 16.75
C ASP A 183 12.67 -6.13 15.85
N LEU A 184 13.28 -4.99 16.18
CA LEU A 184 12.97 -3.71 15.54
C LEU A 184 14.14 -2.72 15.56
N LEU A 185 14.31 -2.00 14.46
CA LEU A 185 15.10 -0.79 14.38
C LEU A 185 14.20 0.44 14.18
N ILE A 186 14.24 1.36 15.14
CA ILE A 186 13.67 2.70 14.98
C ILE A 186 14.73 3.62 14.38
N VAL A 187 14.37 4.39 13.35
CA VAL A 187 15.30 5.34 12.72
C VAL A 187 14.72 6.74 12.66
N ILE A 188 15.45 7.72 13.17
CA ILE A 188 15.11 9.14 13.02
C ILE A 188 15.80 9.68 11.77
N LEU A 189 15.01 10.22 10.84
CA LEU A 189 15.50 10.77 9.56
C LEU A 189 15.29 12.28 9.49
N PRO A 190 16.17 13.02 8.79
CA PRO A 190 15.90 14.40 8.44
C PRO A 190 14.65 14.50 7.53
N ASP A 191 13.95 15.63 7.58
CA ASP A 191 12.73 15.84 6.79
C ASP A 191 13.01 15.78 5.28
N ASN A 192 14.14 16.34 4.86
CA ASN A 192 14.71 16.10 3.53
C ASN A 192 15.79 15.02 3.64
N ASN A 193 15.50 13.83 3.12
CA ASN A 193 16.34 12.65 3.27
C ASN A 193 16.88 12.06 1.96
N GLY A 194 16.61 12.67 0.79
CA GLY A 194 17.23 12.24 -0.48
C GLY A 194 17.21 10.72 -0.70
N SER A 195 18.39 10.12 -0.97
CA SER A 195 18.53 8.67 -1.12
C SER A 195 18.56 7.88 0.20
N LEU A 196 18.75 8.55 1.35
CA LEU A 196 18.99 7.93 2.65
C LEU A 196 17.90 6.93 3.04
N TYR A 197 16.63 7.29 2.80
CA TYR A 197 15.51 6.38 3.09
C TYR A 197 15.59 5.10 2.26
N GLY A 198 15.89 5.22 0.96
CA GLY A 198 16.03 4.10 0.04
C GLY A 198 17.23 3.21 0.40
N ASP A 199 18.38 3.80 0.68
CA ASP A 199 19.59 3.08 1.08
C ASP A 199 19.38 2.32 2.39
N LEU A 200 18.83 2.98 3.41
CA LEU A 200 18.48 2.36 4.69
C LEU A 200 17.53 1.18 4.49
N LYS A 201 16.48 1.37 3.70
CA LYS A 201 15.47 0.34 3.45
C LYS A 201 16.06 -0.87 2.75
N ARG A 202 16.86 -0.65 1.70
CA ARG A 202 17.61 -1.70 1.00
C ARG A 202 18.47 -2.48 2.00
N ILE A 203 19.33 -1.80 2.76
CA ILE A 203 20.27 -2.46 3.68
C ILE A 203 19.53 -3.25 4.76
N CYS A 204 18.49 -2.68 5.36
CA CYS A 204 17.72 -3.39 6.39
C CYS A 204 16.99 -4.61 5.83
N GLU A 205 16.33 -4.49 4.67
CA GLU A 205 15.43 -5.53 4.16
C GLU A 205 16.15 -6.60 3.31
N THR A 206 17.36 -6.32 2.80
CA THR A 206 18.14 -7.26 1.98
C THR A 206 19.38 -7.81 2.67
N ASP A 207 20.25 -6.94 3.20
CA ASP A 207 21.52 -7.37 3.82
C ASP A 207 21.33 -7.90 5.24
N LEU A 208 20.48 -7.23 6.04
CA LEU A 208 20.36 -7.49 7.47
C LEU A 208 19.12 -8.32 7.87
N GLY A 209 18.10 -8.38 7.02
CA GLY A 209 16.82 -9.02 7.37
C GLY A 209 16.09 -8.35 8.55
N LEU A 210 16.31 -7.06 8.78
CA LEU A 210 15.86 -6.33 9.96
C LEU A 210 14.63 -5.47 9.69
N VAL A 211 13.59 -5.65 10.50
CA VAL A 211 12.40 -4.80 10.47
C VAL A 211 12.75 -3.38 10.93
N SER A 212 12.46 -2.38 10.09
CA SER A 212 12.76 -0.97 10.38
C SER A 212 11.53 -0.04 10.32
N GLN A 213 11.46 0.90 11.25
CA GLN A 213 10.47 1.99 11.30
C GLN A 213 11.15 3.36 11.28
N CYS A 214 11.01 4.07 10.17
CA CYS A 214 11.56 5.42 10.01
C CYS A 214 10.57 6.49 10.50
N CYS A 215 11.07 7.50 11.20
CA CYS A 215 10.33 8.64 11.73
C CYS A 215 11.04 9.93 11.31
N LEU A 216 10.29 10.90 10.77
CA LEU A 216 10.86 12.18 10.35
C LEU A 216 11.08 13.12 11.53
N THR A 217 12.11 13.95 11.42
CA THR A 217 12.55 14.90 12.46
C THR A 217 11.42 15.81 12.94
N LYS A 218 10.58 16.34 12.04
CA LYS A 218 9.44 17.19 12.44
C LYS A 218 8.48 16.52 13.45
N HIS A 219 8.35 15.20 13.41
CA HIS A 219 7.48 14.45 14.32
C HIS A 219 8.16 14.07 15.64
N VAL A 220 9.49 14.07 15.66
CA VAL A 220 10.29 13.93 16.89
C VAL A 220 10.15 15.19 17.74
N PHE A 221 10.16 16.37 17.12
CA PHE A 221 9.92 17.63 17.83
C PHE A 221 8.44 17.89 18.16
N ARG A 222 7.53 17.48 17.26
CA ARG A 222 6.08 17.65 17.44
C ARG A 222 5.39 16.30 17.66
N MET A 223 5.60 15.73 18.85
CA MET A 223 5.10 14.42 19.28
C MET A 223 3.58 14.40 19.48
N SER A 224 2.80 14.48 18.39
CA SER A 224 1.34 14.37 18.52
C SER A 224 0.93 12.93 18.84
N LYS A 225 -0.01 12.76 19.77
CA LYS A 225 -0.54 11.44 20.14
C LYS A 225 -1.10 10.68 18.93
N GLN A 226 -1.75 11.40 18.02
CA GLN A 226 -2.27 10.82 16.78
C GLN A 226 -1.15 10.28 15.88
N TYR A 227 -0.03 10.99 15.76
CA TYR A 227 1.11 10.50 14.99
C TYR A 227 1.69 9.24 15.63
N LEU A 228 1.95 9.25 16.94
CA LEU A 228 2.50 8.10 17.66
C LEU A 228 1.58 6.88 17.53
N ALA A 229 0.26 7.06 17.65
CA ALA A 229 -0.71 5.98 17.46
C ALA A 229 -0.65 5.41 16.03
N ASN A 230 -0.56 6.28 15.01
CA ASN A 230 -0.42 5.84 13.62
C ASN A 230 0.91 5.11 13.36
N VAL A 231 2.01 5.52 14.02
CA VAL A 231 3.28 4.79 13.94
C VAL A 231 3.18 3.45 14.66
N ALA A 232 2.55 3.38 15.83
CA ALA A 232 2.31 2.13 16.55
C ALA A 232 1.52 1.12 15.71
N LEU A 233 0.49 1.57 14.97
CA LEU A 233 -0.25 0.74 14.00
C LEU A 233 0.65 0.14 12.92
N LYS A 234 1.65 0.88 12.45
CA LYS A 234 2.61 0.38 11.45
C LYS A 234 3.60 -0.60 12.06
N ILE A 235 4.11 -0.30 13.26
CA ILE A 235 5.04 -1.19 13.96
C ILE A 235 4.36 -2.52 14.25
N ASN A 236 3.13 -2.50 14.79
CA ASN A 236 2.39 -3.69 15.16
C ASN A 236 2.27 -4.69 13.99
N VAL A 237 1.87 -4.20 12.80
CA VAL A 237 1.76 -5.06 11.60
C VAL A 237 3.11 -5.59 11.16
N LYS A 238 4.17 -4.77 11.22
CA LYS A 238 5.53 -5.18 10.83
C LYS A 238 6.10 -6.29 11.71
N VAL A 239 5.74 -6.31 12.99
CA VAL A 239 6.15 -7.36 13.94
C VAL A 239 5.12 -8.49 14.04
N GLY A 240 4.23 -8.61 13.05
CA GLY A 240 3.29 -9.73 12.91
C GLY A 240 1.98 -9.62 13.68
N GLY A 241 1.75 -8.50 14.38
CA GLY A 241 0.50 -8.17 15.05
C GLY A 241 -0.64 -7.82 14.09
N ARG A 242 -1.85 -7.70 14.62
CA ARG A 242 -3.07 -7.33 13.89
C ARG A 242 -3.74 -6.16 14.58
N ASN A 243 -4.05 -5.12 13.82
CA ASN A 243 -4.62 -3.90 14.39
C ASN A 243 -6.12 -4.03 14.66
N THR A 244 -6.86 -4.58 13.70
CA THR A 244 -8.32 -4.71 13.72
C THR A 244 -8.72 -5.90 12.84
N VAL A 245 -9.88 -6.48 13.10
CA VAL A 245 -10.48 -7.58 12.32
C VAL A 245 -11.94 -7.23 12.05
N LEU A 246 -12.50 -7.67 10.93
CA LEU A 246 -13.93 -7.51 10.68
C LEU A 246 -14.74 -8.50 11.53
N MET A 247 -15.75 -8.02 12.26
CA MET A 247 -16.62 -8.87 13.08
C MET A 247 -17.27 -10.00 12.28
N ASP A 248 -17.64 -9.71 11.04
CA ASP A 248 -18.22 -10.70 10.13
C ASP A 248 -17.20 -11.73 9.64
N ALA A 249 -15.91 -11.42 9.61
CA ALA A 249 -14.89 -12.41 9.28
C ALA A 249 -14.76 -13.46 10.39
N ILE A 250 -14.77 -13.00 11.65
CA ILE A 250 -14.74 -13.86 12.85
C ILE A 250 -15.98 -14.76 12.87
N SER A 251 -17.16 -14.18 12.59
CA SER A 251 -18.44 -14.89 12.58
C SER A 251 -18.69 -15.69 11.31
N ARG A 252 -17.73 -15.71 10.37
CA ARG A 252 -17.81 -16.34 9.04
C ARG A 252 -19.02 -15.91 8.19
N ARG A 253 -19.39 -14.63 8.28
CA ARG A 253 -20.53 -14.04 7.57
C ARG A 253 -20.16 -13.22 6.34
N ILE A 254 -18.88 -13.08 6.00
CA ILE A 254 -18.48 -12.39 4.77
C ILE A 254 -18.75 -13.31 3.57
N PRO A 255 -19.72 -12.98 2.70
CA PRO A 255 -20.04 -13.81 1.55
C PRO A 255 -18.84 -13.95 0.62
N LEU A 256 -18.66 -15.14 0.04
CA LEU A 256 -17.56 -15.49 -0.87
C LEU A 256 -16.14 -15.39 -0.29
N VAL A 257 -15.99 -15.04 0.99
CA VAL A 257 -14.68 -14.95 1.66
C VAL A 257 -14.60 -15.97 2.79
N SER A 258 -15.56 -15.93 3.72
CA SER A 258 -15.46 -16.71 4.96
C SER A 258 -16.24 -18.03 4.94
N ASP A 259 -17.04 -18.31 3.90
CA ASP A 259 -17.86 -19.52 3.76
C ASP A 259 -17.02 -20.79 3.52
N ARG A 260 -15.87 -20.64 2.87
CA ARG A 260 -14.91 -21.72 2.61
C ARG A 260 -13.50 -21.17 2.52
N PRO A 261 -12.44 -22.01 2.66
CA PRO A 261 -11.06 -21.58 2.55
C PRO A 261 -10.82 -20.75 1.27
N THR A 262 -10.66 -19.44 1.45
CA THR A 262 -10.52 -18.48 0.36
C THR A 262 -9.21 -17.72 0.54
N ILE A 263 -8.44 -17.56 -0.53
CA ILE A 263 -7.25 -16.72 -0.56
C ILE A 263 -7.54 -15.48 -1.43
N ILE A 264 -7.18 -14.31 -0.93
CA ILE A 264 -7.33 -13.04 -1.64
C ILE A 264 -5.95 -12.56 -2.08
N PHE A 265 -5.82 -12.26 -3.37
CA PHE A 265 -4.65 -11.65 -3.96
C PHE A 265 -4.92 -10.20 -4.32
N GLY A 266 -3.89 -9.37 -4.18
CA GLY A 266 -3.81 -8.04 -4.78
C GLY A 266 -2.58 -7.97 -5.68
N ALA A 267 -2.70 -7.40 -6.86
CA ALA A 267 -1.60 -7.28 -7.81
C ALA A 267 -1.58 -5.91 -8.49
N ASP A 268 -0.39 -5.34 -8.63
CA ASP A 268 -0.14 -4.04 -9.27
C ASP A 268 1.20 -4.05 -10.00
N VAL A 269 1.32 -3.18 -11.00
CA VAL A 269 2.57 -2.91 -11.71
C VAL A 269 2.86 -1.42 -11.69
N THR A 270 4.02 -1.06 -11.13
CA THR A 270 4.50 0.32 -11.13
C THR A 270 5.53 0.51 -12.24
N HIS A 271 5.32 1.53 -13.08
CA HIS A 271 6.25 1.91 -14.13
C HIS A 271 7.21 3.04 -13.69
N PRO A 272 8.40 3.12 -14.32
CA PRO A 272 9.28 4.28 -14.18
C PRO A 272 8.62 5.59 -14.59
N HIS A 273 9.23 6.69 -14.15
CA HIS A 273 8.73 8.03 -14.46
C HIS A 273 8.79 8.34 -15.97
N PRO A 274 7.93 9.25 -16.48
CA PRO A 274 8.03 9.72 -17.85
C PRO A 274 9.43 10.29 -18.16
N GLY A 275 10.04 9.85 -19.26
CA GLY A 275 11.39 10.25 -19.67
C GLY A 275 12.53 9.38 -19.13
N GLU A 276 12.23 8.34 -18.36
CA GLU A 276 13.17 7.30 -17.96
C GLU A 276 12.95 6.06 -18.84
N ASP A 277 13.92 5.71 -19.67
CA ASP A 277 13.71 4.76 -20.78
C ASP A 277 14.30 3.36 -20.53
N SER A 278 15.06 3.17 -19.45
CA SER A 278 15.80 1.93 -19.18
C SER A 278 15.38 1.22 -17.89
N SER A 279 14.76 1.93 -16.94
CA SER A 279 14.38 1.33 -15.67
C SER A 279 13.29 0.28 -15.85
N PRO A 280 13.33 -0.84 -15.10
CA PRO A 280 12.32 -1.89 -15.21
C PRO A 280 10.98 -1.42 -14.63
N SER A 281 9.89 -2.07 -15.06
CA SER A 281 8.63 -1.99 -14.28
C SER A 281 8.73 -2.95 -13.11
N ILE A 282 8.05 -2.65 -12.00
CA ILE A 282 8.03 -3.52 -10.82
C ILE A 282 6.62 -4.08 -10.64
N ALA A 283 6.47 -5.38 -10.77
CA ALA A 283 5.26 -6.10 -10.41
C ALA A 283 5.28 -6.47 -8.93
N ALA A 284 4.16 -6.28 -8.25
CA ALA A 284 3.95 -6.68 -6.86
C ALA A 284 2.68 -7.52 -6.76
N VAL A 285 2.77 -8.66 -6.08
CA VAL A 285 1.63 -9.54 -5.79
C VAL A 285 1.61 -9.83 -4.30
N VAL A 286 0.49 -9.53 -3.64
CA VAL A 286 0.25 -9.85 -2.23
C VAL A 286 -0.82 -10.93 -2.11
N ALA A 287 -0.74 -11.75 -1.07
CA ALA A 287 -1.70 -12.81 -0.80
C ALA A 287 -2.09 -12.83 0.69
N SER A 288 -3.36 -13.02 1.00
CA SER A 288 -3.85 -13.15 2.38
C SER A 288 -3.31 -14.41 3.07
N GLN A 289 -2.99 -14.32 4.36
CA GLN A 289 -2.28 -15.37 5.12
C GLN A 289 -3.09 -15.99 6.27
N ASP A 290 -4.20 -15.37 6.68
CA ASP A 290 -4.92 -15.71 7.91
C ASP A 290 -6.43 -15.82 7.68
N TRP A 291 -6.85 -16.64 6.72
CA TRP A 291 -8.25 -17.01 6.56
C TRP A 291 -8.80 -17.62 7.87
N PRO A 292 -10.02 -17.26 8.34
CA PRO A 292 -11.05 -16.48 7.63
C PRO A 292 -10.99 -14.96 7.82
N GLU A 293 -10.05 -14.44 8.61
CA GLU A 293 -9.99 -13.04 9.04
C GLU A 293 -9.37 -12.11 8.00
N VAL A 294 -8.46 -12.62 7.16
CA VAL A 294 -7.88 -11.93 5.98
C VAL A 294 -7.27 -10.57 6.34
N THR A 295 -6.50 -10.51 7.43
CA THR A 295 -5.85 -9.28 7.91
C THR A 295 -4.34 -9.25 7.66
N LYS A 296 -3.71 -10.40 7.43
CA LYS A 296 -2.27 -10.53 7.16
C LYS A 296 -2.06 -10.82 5.69
N TYR A 297 -1.06 -10.15 5.11
CA TYR A 297 -0.67 -10.34 3.72
C TYR A 297 0.84 -10.55 3.63
N ALA A 298 1.25 -11.46 2.74
CA ALA A 298 2.64 -11.59 2.33
C ALA A 298 2.76 -11.15 0.87
N GLY A 299 3.82 -10.41 0.55
CA GLY A 299 4.07 -9.88 -0.78
C GLY A 299 5.27 -10.53 -1.44
N LEU A 300 5.22 -10.63 -2.75
CA LEU A 300 6.35 -10.89 -3.63
C LEU A 300 6.45 -9.75 -4.64
N VAL A 301 7.68 -9.35 -4.95
CA VAL A 301 7.98 -8.31 -5.93
C VAL A 301 8.91 -8.87 -6.99
N CYS A 302 8.72 -8.45 -8.23
CA CYS A 302 9.53 -8.88 -9.36
C CYS A 302 9.77 -7.71 -10.31
N ALA A 303 11.01 -7.56 -10.78
CA ALA A 303 11.32 -6.63 -11.85
C ALA A 303 10.95 -7.27 -13.19
N GLN A 304 10.31 -6.51 -14.05
CA GLN A 304 9.95 -6.92 -15.41
C GLN A 304 10.35 -5.85 -16.43
N ALA A 305 10.19 -6.16 -17.71
CA ALA A 305 10.63 -5.28 -18.79
C ALA A 305 10.05 -3.86 -18.69
N HIS A 306 10.76 -2.91 -19.30
CA HIS A 306 10.38 -1.50 -19.29
C HIS A 306 8.95 -1.32 -19.83
N ARG A 307 8.09 -0.64 -19.06
CA ARG A 307 6.67 -0.39 -19.37
C ARG A 307 5.84 -1.63 -19.72
N GLN A 308 6.25 -2.81 -19.26
CA GLN A 308 5.46 -4.03 -19.31
C GLN A 308 4.35 -3.94 -18.27
N GLU A 309 3.08 -4.00 -18.66
CA GLU A 309 1.95 -4.07 -17.71
C GLU A 309 1.61 -5.51 -17.32
N LEU A 310 1.74 -6.48 -18.24
CA LEU A 310 1.43 -7.88 -17.95
C LEU A 310 2.42 -8.49 -16.94
N ILE A 311 1.91 -9.11 -15.87
CA ILE A 311 2.75 -9.76 -14.85
C ILE A 311 3.27 -11.10 -15.38
N GLN A 312 4.52 -11.11 -15.85
CA GLN A 312 5.13 -12.30 -16.46
C GLN A 312 5.44 -13.42 -15.45
N ASP A 313 5.75 -13.05 -14.21
CA ASP A 313 6.23 -13.97 -13.17
C ASP A 313 5.13 -14.49 -12.24
N LEU A 314 3.86 -14.32 -12.61
CA LEU A 314 2.74 -14.78 -11.78
C LEU A 314 2.79 -16.29 -11.53
N TYR A 315 3.12 -17.05 -12.58
CA TYR A 315 3.48 -18.47 -12.55
C TYR A 315 4.55 -18.75 -13.60
N LYS A 316 5.66 -19.37 -13.22
CA LYS A 316 6.67 -19.86 -14.17
C LYS A 316 7.10 -21.28 -13.85
N THR A 317 7.29 -22.05 -14.90
CA THR A 317 7.93 -23.38 -14.85
C THR A 317 9.30 -23.28 -15.51
N TRP A 318 10.32 -23.84 -14.88
CA TRP A 318 11.63 -23.97 -15.47
C TRP A 318 12.20 -25.37 -15.21
N GLN A 319 13.13 -25.78 -16.07
CA GLN A 319 13.86 -27.03 -15.92
C GLN A 319 15.03 -26.80 -14.95
N ASP A 320 14.99 -27.46 -13.79
CA ASP A 320 16.11 -27.54 -12.88
C ASP A 320 16.95 -28.79 -13.24
N PRO A 321 18.28 -28.65 -13.48
CA PRO A 321 19.13 -29.76 -13.89
C PRO A 321 19.15 -30.95 -12.91
N VAL A 322 18.81 -30.74 -11.64
CA VAL A 322 18.84 -31.75 -10.57
C VAL A 322 17.43 -32.20 -10.18
N ARG A 323 16.48 -31.26 -10.15
CA ARG A 323 15.10 -31.48 -9.66
C ARG A 323 14.07 -31.70 -10.78
N GLY A 324 14.47 -31.65 -12.04
CA GLY A 324 13.58 -31.74 -13.19
C GLY A 324 12.71 -30.50 -13.33
N THR A 325 11.46 -30.63 -13.80
CA THR A 325 10.55 -29.49 -13.97
C THR A 325 10.12 -28.91 -12.61
N VAL A 326 10.61 -27.72 -12.28
CA VAL A 326 10.24 -26.97 -11.08
C VAL A 326 9.23 -25.89 -11.46
N SER A 327 8.24 -25.69 -10.58
CA SER A 327 7.19 -24.68 -10.77
C SER A 327 7.18 -23.66 -9.62
N GLY A 328 7.36 -22.39 -9.98
CA GLY A 328 7.42 -21.26 -9.06
C GLY A 328 6.58 -20.08 -9.57
N GLY A 329 6.94 -18.88 -9.12
CA GLY A 329 6.23 -17.64 -9.42
C GLY A 329 5.71 -16.92 -8.17
N MET A 330 4.99 -15.84 -8.41
CA MET A 330 4.53 -14.92 -7.36
C MET A 330 3.30 -15.46 -6.58
N ILE A 331 2.71 -16.57 -7.01
CA ILE A 331 1.62 -17.25 -6.30
C ILE A 331 2.18 -18.39 -5.44
N LYS A 332 2.31 -18.15 -4.13
CA LYS A 332 2.68 -19.15 -3.12
C LYS A 332 1.53 -19.45 -2.17
N ARG A 333 1.45 -20.70 -1.71
CA ARG A 333 0.49 -21.09 -0.67
C ARG A 333 0.91 -20.44 0.65
N ALA A 334 -0.07 -19.79 1.26
CA ALA A 334 0.06 -18.98 2.46
C ALA A 334 -0.41 -19.72 3.72
N THR A 335 -1.44 -20.56 3.56
CA THR A 335 -2.16 -21.21 4.65
C THR A 335 -1.86 -22.70 4.68
N GLY A 336 -1.97 -23.32 5.85
CA GLY A 336 -1.85 -24.79 6.02
C GLY A 336 -2.95 -25.60 5.33
N GLN A 337 -3.98 -24.92 4.79
CA GLN A 337 -5.08 -25.53 4.04
C GLN A 337 -5.04 -25.11 2.57
N LYS A 338 -5.32 -26.03 1.65
CA LYS A 338 -5.43 -25.71 0.22
C LYS A 338 -6.63 -24.76 0.03
N PRO A 339 -6.45 -23.57 -0.59
CA PRO A 339 -7.58 -22.69 -0.87
C PRO A 339 -8.54 -23.37 -1.86
N GLN A 340 -9.83 -23.23 -1.58
CA GLN A 340 -10.93 -23.70 -2.43
C GLN A 340 -11.46 -22.59 -3.34
N ARG A 341 -11.19 -21.32 -3.00
CA ARG A 341 -11.53 -20.14 -3.81
C ARG A 341 -10.34 -19.18 -3.85
N ILE A 342 -10.17 -18.53 -4.99
CA ILE A 342 -9.22 -17.44 -5.21
C ILE A 342 -10.01 -16.19 -5.58
N ILE A 343 -9.78 -15.08 -4.89
CA ILE A 343 -10.22 -13.74 -5.30
C ILE A 343 -8.97 -12.98 -5.70
N PHE A 344 -8.95 -12.38 -6.90
CA PHE A 344 -7.77 -11.69 -7.42
C PHE A 344 -8.15 -10.26 -7.82
N TYR A 345 -7.65 -9.29 -7.06
CA TYR A 345 -7.77 -7.87 -7.38
C TYR A 345 -6.54 -7.41 -8.16
N ARG A 346 -6.74 -7.00 -9.42
CA ARG A 346 -5.69 -6.48 -10.30
C ARG A 346 -5.92 -4.98 -10.52
N ASP A 347 -5.02 -4.15 -10.02
CA ASP A 347 -5.06 -2.69 -10.17
C ASP A 347 -4.43 -2.25 -11.50
N GLY A 348 -4.62 -1.01 -11.94
CA GLY A 348 -3.79 -0.39 -13.00
C GLY A 348 -4.04 -0.82 -14.45
N VAL A 349 -4.94 -1.77 -14.72
CA VAL A 349 -5.18 -2.26 -16.08
C VAL A 349 -6.21 -1.41 -16.82
N SER A 350 -5.86 -0.92 -18.02
CA SER A 350 -6.79 -0.20 -18.89
C SER A 350 -7.77 -1.15 -19.61
N GLU A 351 -8.93 -0.66 -20.03
CA GLU A 351 -9.94 -1.45 -20.75
C GLU A 351 -9.36 -2.15 -21.99
N GLY A 352 -8.49 -1.47 -22.73
CA GLY A 352 -7.82 -2.03 -23.92
C GLY A 352 -6.87 -3.20 -23.62
N GLN A 353 -6.46 -3.38 -22.36
CA GLN A 353 -5.55 -4.43 -21.91
C GLN A 353 -6.26 -5.57 -21.16
N PHE A 354 -7.55 -5.42 -20.83
CA PHE A 354 -8.30 -6.41 -20.05
C PHE A 354 -8.27 -7.81 -20.66
N TYR A 355 -8.43 -7.92 -21.97
CA TYR A 355 -8.44 -9.23 -22.62
C TYR A 355 -7.07 -9.93 -22.53
N GLN A 356 -5.98 -9.17 -22.67
CA GLN A 356 -4.63 -9.72 -22.54
C GLN A 356 -4.34 -10.16 -21.11
N VAL A 357 -4.66 -9.31 -20.12
CA VAL A 357 -4.51 -9.65 -18.70
C VAL A 357 -5.32 -10.89 -18.35
N LEU A 358 -6.59 -10.95 -18.79
CA LEU A 358 -7.43 -12.11 -18.54
C LEU A 358 -6.85 -13.39 -19.15
N LEU A 359 -6.43 -13.37 -20.41
CA LEU A 359 -5.86 -14.57 -21.04
C LEU A 359 -4.59 -15.04 -20.34
N TYR A 360 -3.61 -14.16 -20.16
CA TYR A 360 -2.29 -14.56 -19.68
C TYR A 360 -2.23 -14.76 -18.15
N GLU A 361 -2.82 -13.86 -17.36
CA GLU A 361 -2.75 -13.95 -15.89
C GLU A 361 -3.72 -14.99 -15.34
N LEU A 362 -4.94 -15.12 -15.89
CA LEU A 362 -5.88 -16.16 -15.42
C LEU A 362 -5.35 -17.56 -15.72
N ASP A 363 -4.77 -17.77 -16.90
CA ASP A 363 -4.19 -19.06 -17.26
C ASP A 363 -2.97 -19.38 -16.39
N ALA A 364 -2.15 -18.39 -16.03
CA ALA A 364 -1.09 -18.54 -15.05
C ALA A 364 -1.62 -18.96 -13.67
N ILE A 365 -2.69 -18.30 -13.18
CA ILE A 365 -3.35 -18.64 -11.90
C ILE A 365 -3.90 -20.07 -11.94
N ARG A 366 -4.62 -20.44 -13.00
CA ARG A 366 -5.21 -21.78 -13.18
C ARG A 366 -4.15 -22.86 -13.23
N SER A 367 -3.09 -22.63 -14.01
CA SER A 367 -1.95 -23.55 -14.16
C SER A 367 -1.28 -23.84 -12.82
N ARG A 368 -1.12 -22.83 -11.96
CA ARG A 368 -0.58 -23.01 -10.60
C ARG A 368 -1.54 -23.74 -9.68
N ALA A 369 -2.82 -23.39 -9.72
CA ALA A 369 -3.80 -23.85 -8.75
C ALA A 369 -4.32 -25.28 -9.02
N LYS A 370 -4.08 -25.83 -10.24
CA LYS A 370 -4.69 -27.08 -10.73
C LYS A 370 -6.21 -27.06 -10.52
N LEU A 371 -6.85 -25.91 -10.76
CA LEU A 371 -8.30 -25.72 -10.58
C LEU A 371 -9.05 -26.09 -11.87
N PRO A 372 -10.21 -26.76 -11.78
CA PRO A 372 -11.09 -26.97 -12.93
C PRO A 372 -11.65 -25.64 -13.48
N ALA A 373 -12.07 -25.64 -14.74
CA ALA A 373 -12.30 -24.44 -15.57
C ALA A 373 -13.49 -23.52 -15.19
N SER A 374 -14.17 -23.72 -14.06
CA SER A 374 -15.33 -22.88 -13.69
C SER A 374 -14.87 -21.53 -13.13
N CYS A 375 -15.12 -20.45 -13.87
CA CYS A 375 -14.92 -19.07 -13.45
C CYS A 375 -16.28 -18.37 -13.39
N ASP A 376 -16.72 -18.02 -12.18
CA ASP A 376 -17.82 -17.07 -12.00
C ASP A 376 -17.20 -15.67 -12.04
N ILE A 377 -17.18 -15.06 -13.23
CA ILE A 377 -16.84 -13.65 -13.36
C ILE A 377 -17.97 -12.87 -12.68
N CYS A 378 -17.65 -12.18 -11.59
CA CYS A 378 -18.52 -11.13 -11.07
C CYS A 378 -18.57 -10.01 -12.12
N ARG A 379 -19.46 -10.15 -13.11
CA ARG A 379 -19.92 -9.01 -13.90
C ARG A 379 -20.51 -8.04 -12.89
N GLY A 380 -19.88 -6.88 -12.71
CA GLY A 380 -20.55 -5.75 -12.07
C GLY A 380 -21.88 -5.57 -12.78
N SER A 381 -22.97 -5.65 -12.01
CA SER A 381 -24.35 -5.37 -12.40
C SER A 381 -24.54 -4.84 -13.83
N GLU A 382 -24.62 -5.75 -14.80
CA GLU A 382 -25.32 -5.47 -16.05
C GLU A 382 -26.80 -5.40 -15.67
N ALA A 383 -27.34 -4.19 -15.62
CA ALA A 383 -28.78 -4.00 -15.69
C ALA A 383 -29.30 -4.76 -16.94
N PRO A 384 -30.45 -5.44 -16.86
CA PRO A 384 -30.93 -6.26 -17.96
C PRO A 384 -31.12 -5.42 -19.22
N PRO A 385 -30.85 -5.98 -20.42
CA PRO A 385 -31.02 -5.28 -21.67
C PRO A 385 -32.51 -5.03 -21.88
N HIS A 386 -32.96 -3.80 -21.61
CA HIS A 386 -34.26 -3.36 -22.09
C HIS A 386 -34.20 -3.31 -23.61
N LYS A 387 -34.85 -4.30 -24.21
CA LYS A 387 -35.25 -4.46 -25.61
C LYS A 387 -35.07 -3.17 -26.42
N ALA A 388 -34.09 -3.21 -27.33
CA ALA A 388 -34.08 -2.36 -28.50
C ALA A 388 -35.36 -2.63 -29.31
N VAL A 389 -36.39 -1.82 -29.08
CA VAL A 389 -37.52 -1.72 -29.99
C VAL A 389 -37.02 -0.85 -31.15
N ARG A 390 -36.76 -1.51 -32.28
CA ARG A 390 -36.71 -0.86 -33.59
C ARG A 390 -37.94 0.03 -33.75
N LYS A 391 -37.72 1.34 -33.92
CA LYS A 391 -38.38 2.19 -34.92
C LYS A 391 -37.54 3.43 -35.14
#